data_AF-A0A512N9R6-F1
#
_entry.id   AF-A0A512N9R6-F1
#
_cell.length_a   1.000
_cell.length_b   1.000
_cell.length_c   1.000
_cell.angle_alpha   90.00
_cell.angle_beta   90.00
_cell.angle_gamma   90.00
#
_symmetry.space_group_name_H-M   'P 1'
#
loop_
_entity.id
_entity.type
_entity.pdbx_description
1 polymer ?
#
loop_
_entity_poly.entity_id
_entity_poly.type
_entity_poly.pdbx_seq_one_letter_code
_entity_poly.pdbx_strand_id
1 'polypeptide(L)'
;MAADDRAQSSVFLRRADALLSPVEDSLNIIAALAIFFLMFVGVAQIVGRTVFDFAIYGYIDWIEQASSLFAFLGIAYAQRLGSHIGMDLTMNWQPSNRWKIELFGVVMIFAIVTVLIYASFTNFLRAYQIGDSTMDIKLPTWPAKLMVPLALSVLWLRLSLQAWGYMRLIAHPGADPIAVPKLITLETQVKDEIADALGREEAERKEAR
;
A
#
# COMPACT_ATOMS: atom_id res chain seq x y z
N MET A 1 1.18 -0.55 38.03
CA MET A 1 2.03 -1.22 37.03
C MET A 1 1.29 -1.47 35.71
N ALA A 2 0.22 -2.26 35.67
CA ALA A 2 -0.52 -2.53 34.42
C ALA A 2 -1.19 -1.30 33.75
N ALA A 3 -1.48 -0.22 34.47
CA ALA A 3 -2.01 1.03 33.88
C ALA A 3 -0.96 1.86 33.12
N ASP A 4 0.28 1.80 33.58
CA ASP A 4 1.40 2.58 33.03
C ASP A 4 1.91 1.92 31.73
N ASP A 5 2.05 0.59 31.72
CA ASP A 5 2.33 -0.19 30.50
C ASP A 5 1.27 0.00 29.40
N ARG A 6 0.00 0.19 29.78
CA ARG A 6 -1.12 0.45 28.84
C ARG A 6 -0.99 1.81 28.15
N ALA A 7 -0.68 2.85 28.92
CA ALA A 7 -0.48 4.18 28.38
C ALA A 7 0.75 4.20 27.47
N GLN A 8 1.87 3.62 27.92
CA GLN A 8 3.13 3.59 27.17
C GLN A 8 3.02 2.80 25.86
N SER A 9 2.42 1.59 25.87
CA SER A 9 2.21 0.81 24.64
C SER A 9 1.30 1.50 23.62
N SER A 10 0.26 2.19 24.09
CA SER A 10 -0.65 2.94 23.22
C SER A 10 0.02 4.18 22.59
N VAL A 11 0.89 4.85 23.34
CA VAL A 11 1.66 6.02 22.85
C VAL A 11 2.72 5.57 21.86
N PHE A 12 3.40 4.45 22.12
CA PHE A 12 4.40 3.89 21.20
C PHE A 12 3.79 3.51 19.85
N LEU A 13 2.67 2.79 19.85
CA LEU A 13 1.95 2.42 18.61
C LEU A 13 1.52 3.64 17.81
N ARG A 14 0.96 4.67 18.48
CA ARG A 14 0.55 5.91 17.81
C ARG A 14 1.74 6.63 17.18
N ARG A 15 2.88 6.68 17.87
CA ARG A 15 4.12 7.27 17.32
C ARG A 15 4.66 6.48 16.15
N ALA A 16 4.71 5.15 16.25
CA ALA A 16 5.21 4.30 15.18
C ALA A 16 4.35 4.40 13.90
N ASP A 17 3.02 4.40 14.04
CA ASP A 17 2.09 4.59 12.91
C ASP A 17 2.22 6.00 12.32
N ALA A 18 2.35 7.04 13.16
CA ALA A 18 2.54 8.41 12.70
C ALA A 18 3.88 8.63 11.96
N LEU A 19 4.93 7.89 12.32
CA LEU A 19 6.23 7.95 11.63
C LEU A 19 6.22 7.16 10.31
N LEU A 20 5.48 6.04 10.25
CA LEU A 20 5.42 5.19 9.07
C LEU A 20 4.49 5.75 7.98
N SER A 21 3.40 6.41 8.38
CA SER A 21 2.40 6.99 7.47
C SER A 21 2.98 7.91 6.39
N PRO A 22 3.85 8.89 6.68
CA PRO A 22 4.43 9.77 5.65
C PRO A 22 5.37 9.03 4.70
N VAL A 23 6.02 7.95 5.17
CA VAL A 23 6.88 7.11 4.32
C VAL A 23 6.03 6.37 3.30
N GLU A 24 4.95 5.73 3.75
CA GLU A 24 3.99 5.03 2.87
C GLU A 24 3.37 5.99 1.83
N ASP A 25 2.99 7.20 2.27
CA ASP A 25 2.40 8.22 1.40
C ASP A 25 3.41 8.71 0.35
N SER A 26 4.64 8.96 0.76
CA SER A 26 5.71 9.40 -0.14
C SER A 26 6.00 8.33 -1.20
N LEU A 27 6.08 7.05 -0.80
CA LEU A 27 6.30 5.94 -1.74
C LEU A 27 5.13 5.81 -2.72
N ASN A 28 3.89 5.98 -2.26
CA ASN A 28 2.71 5.96 -3.12
C ASN A 28 2.69 7.14 -4.12
N ILE A 29 3.06 8.34 -3.68
CA ILE A 29 3.18 9.51 -4.55
C ILE A 29 4.29 9.29 -5.60
N ILE A 30 5.43 8.75 -5.21
CA ILE A 30 6.52 8.41 -6.13
C ILE A 30 6.04 7.38 -7.16
N ALA A 31 5.30 6.36 -6.74
CA ALA A 31 4.71 5.37 -7.64
C ALA A 31 3.74 6.00 -8.64
N ALA A 32 2.83 6.86 -8.16
CA ALA A 32 1.87 7.57 -9.01
C ALA A 32 2.57 8.49 -10.02
N LEU A 33 3.60 9.22 -9.58
CA LEU A 33 4.39 10.10 -10.45
C LEU A 33 5.18 9.29 -11.50
N ALA A 34 5.73 8.14 -11.11
CA ALA A 34 6.40 7.24 -12.04
C ALA A 34 5.46 6.72 -13.12
N ILE A 35 4.25 6.28 -12.76
CA ILE A 35 3.21 5.85 -13.72
C ILE A 35 2.86 7.01 -14.65
N PHE A 36 2.60 8.20 -14.10
CA PHE A 36 2.27 9.39 -14.88
C PHE A 36 3.36 9.70 -15.91
N PHE A 37 4.64 9.71 -15.50
CA PHE A 37 5.75 9.96 -16.40
C PHE A 37 5.88 8.87 -17.48
N LEU A 38 5.71 7.60 -17.11
CA LEU A 38 5.71 6.46 -18.04
C LEU A 38 4.62 6.58 -19.11
N MET A 39 3.43 7.10 -18.76
CA MET A 39 2.39 7.36 -19.74
C MET A 39 2.83 8.38 -20.79
N PHE A 40 3.49 9.47 -20.39
CA PHE A 40 4.05 10.45 -21.33
C PHE A 40 5.13 9.85 -22.21
N VAL A 41 6.05 9.07 -21.64
CA VAL A 41 7.09 8.39 -22.41
C VAL A 41 6.47 7.41 -23.43
N GLY A 42 5.40 6.72 -23.05
CA GLY A 42 4.68 5.83 -23.97
C GLY A 42 3.99 6.55 -25.12
N VAL A 43 3.33 7.68 -24.84
CA VAL A 43 2.74 8.52 -25.90
C VAL A 43 3.84 9.09 -26.81
N ALA A 44 4.94 9.59 -26.24
CA ALA A 44 6.07 10.10 -26.99
C ALA A 44 6.72 9.03 -27.89
N GLN A 45 6.81 7.79 -27.42
CA GLN A 45 7.31 6.65 -28.21
C GLN A 45 6.43 6.38 -29.43
N ILE A 46 5.10 6.37 -29.24
CA ILE A 46 4.15 6.11 -30.33
C ILE A 46 4.19 7.26 -31.35
N VAL A 47 4.09 8.51 -30.88
CA VAL A 47 4.12 9.70 -31.76
C VAL A 47 5.47 9.81 -32.47
N GLY A 48 6.58 9.62 -31.76
CA GLY A 48 7.93 9.64 -32.32
C GLY A 48 8.10 8.63 -33.44
N ARG A 49 7.65 7.41 -33.22
CA ARG A 49 7.76 6.33 -34.22
C ARG A 49 6.85 6.55 -35.42
N THR A 50 5.64 7.06 -35.22
CA THR A 50 4.66 7.24 -36.30
C THR A 50 4.90 8.51 -37.13
N VAL A 51 5.37 9.59 -36.51
CA VAL A 51 5.48 10.91 -37.16
C VAL A 51 6.92 11.25 -37.55
N PHE A 52 7.91 10.82 -36.77
CA PHE A 52 9.32 11.24 -36.92
C PHE A 52 10.26 10.09 -37.31
N ASP A 53 9.75 8.87 -37.52
CA ASP A 53 10.52 7.63 -37.78
C ASP A 53 11.66 7.39 -36.77
N PHE A 54 11.51 7.96 -35.57
CA PHE A 54 12.47 7.86 -34.47
C PHE A 54 11.84 7.04 -33.34
N ALA A 55 12.56 6.03 -32.86
CA ALA A 55 12.16 5.23 -31.72
C ALA A 55 13.12 5.46 -30.54
N ILE A 56 12.56 5.57 -29.34
CA ILE A 56 13.33 5.59 -28.10
C ILE A 56 14.02 4.23 -27.95
N TYR A 57 15.35 4.26 -27.97
CA TYR A 57 16.20 3.08 -27.79
C TYR A 57 16.03 2.49 -26.39
N GLY A 58 15.79 1.18 -26.30
CA GLY A 58 15.59 0.49 -25.02
C GLY A 58 14.32 0.86 -24.26
N TYR A 59 13.29 1.38 -24.94
CA TYR A 59 12.00 1.72 -24.33
C TYR A 59 11.39 0.58 -23.51
N ILE A 60 11.48 -0.66 -24.01
CA ILE A 60 10.94 -1.85 -23.34
C ILE A 60 11.65 -2.05 -22.00
N ASP A 61 12.98 -2.01 -22.00
CA ASP A 61 13.80 -2.17 -20.79
C ASP A 61 13.47 -1.10 -19.74
N TRP A 62 13.28 0.16 -20.16
CA TRP A 62 12.88 1.24 -19.25
C TRP A 62 11.50 1.02 -18.64
N ILE A 63 10.53 0.56 -19.44
CA ILE A 63 9.19 0.23 -18.94
C ILE A 63 9.22 -0.95 -18.00
N GLU A 64 9.98 -1.99 -18.32
CA GLU A 64 10.09 -3.18 -17.49
C GLU A 64 10.65 -2.82 -16.10
N GLN A 65 11.77 -2.09 -16.05
CA GLN A 65 12.38 -1.68 -14.78
C GLN A 65 11.47 -0.74 -13.99
N ALA A 66 10.81 0.21 -14.65
CA ALA A 66 9.95 1.17 -13.99
C ALA A 66 8.59 0.57 -13.55
N SER A 67 8.06 -0.40 -14.29
CA SER A 67 6.83 -1.12 -13.91
C SER A 67 7.00 -1.97 -12.66
N SER A 68 8.14 -2.66 -12.55
CA SER A 68 8.53 -3.33 -11.32
C SER A 68 8.59 -2.36 -10.14
N LEU A 69 9.11 -1.15 -10.35
CA LEU A 69 9.24 -0.14 -9.31
C LEU A 69 7.88 0.32 -8.74
N PHE A 70 6.99 0.84 -9.60
CA PHE A 70 5.72 1.40 -9.11
C PHE A 70 4.72 0.33 -8.64
N ALA A 71 4.83 -0.92 -9.13
CA ALA A 71 3.94 -2.01 -8.74
C ALA A 71 4.03 -2.35 -7.24
N PHE A 72 5.23 -2.27 -6.65
CA PHE A 72 5.44 -2.60 -5.25
C PHE A 72 5.44 -1.39 -4.33
N LEU A 73 5.81 -0.20 -4.80
CA LEU A 73 5.89 1.01 -3.96
C LEU A 73 4.55 1.39 -3.29
N GLY A 74 3.42 1.16 -3.96
CA GLY A 74 2.09 1.48 -3.42
C GLY A 74 1.51 0.43 -2.47
N ILE A 75 2.15 -0.73 -2.31
CA ILE A 75 1.54 -1.89 -1.62
C ILE A 75 1.30 -1.63 -0.12
N ALA A 76 2.22 -0.92 0.55
CA ALA A 76 2.11 -0.60 1.97
C ALA A 76 0.95 0.38 2.24
N TYR A 77 0.80 1.37 1.35
CA TYR A 77 -0.32 2.32 1.40
C TYR A 77 -1.67 1.60 1.18
N ALA A 78 -1.75 0.70 0.19
CA ALA A 78 -2.96 -0.09 -0.05
C ALA A 78 -3.32 -0.98 1.17
N GLN A 79 -2.32 -1.62 1.78
CA GLN A 79 -2.50 -2.42 3.00
C GLN A 79 -2.95 -1.58 4.19
N ARG A 80 -2.49 -0.32 4.31
CA ARG A 80 -2.98 0.61 5.32
C ARG A 80 -4.47 0.92 5.13
N LEU A 81 -4.89 1.18 3.89
CA LEU A 81 -6.27 1.52 3.60
C LEU A 81 -7.21 0.37 3.93
N GLY A 82 -6.88 -0.87 3.53
CA GLY A 82 -7.37 -2.15 4.07
C GLY A 82 -8.88 -2.37 4.32
N SER A 83 -9.75 -1.40 4.02
CA SER A 83 -11.12 -1.31 4.57
C SER A 83 -12.12 -2.18 3.83
N HIS A 84 -11.79 -2.71 2.65
CA HIS A 84 -12.76 -3.41 1.80
C HIS A 84 -12.81 -4.94 2.03
N ILE A 85 -11.69 -5.61 2.32
CA ILE A 85 -11.66 -7.09 2.36
C ILE A 85 -12.07 -7.65 3.73
N GLY A 86 -11.66 -7.00 4.82
CA GLY A 86 -12.01 -7.44 6.17
C GLY A 86 -13.47 -7.17 6.54
N MET A 87 -14.03 -6.07 6.02
CA MET A 87 -15.35 -5.59 6.41
C MET A 87 -16.49 -6.47 5.87
N ASP A 88 -16.40 -6.98 4.63
CA ASP A 88 -17.47 -7.80 4.06
C ASP A 88 -17.55 -9.21 4.65
N LEU A 89 -16.40 -9.83 4.97
CA LEU A 89 -16.37 -11.22 5.46
C LEU A 89 -16.71 -11.34 6.96
N THR A 90 -16.44 -10.30 7.77
CA THR A 90 -16.63 -10.35 9.23
C THR A 90 -17.81 -9.54 9.78
N MET A 91 -18.61 -8.87 8.93
CA MET A 91 -19.74 -8.03 9.36
C MET A 91 -20.78 -8.79 10.21
N ASN A 92 -20.95 -10.10 9.98
CA ASN A 92 -21.95 -10.93 10.66
C ASN A 92 -21.44 -11.65 11.92
N TRP A 93 -20.16 -11.49 12.31
CA TRP A 93 -19.56 -12.27 13.39
C TRP A 93 -19.41 -11.46 14.69
N GLN A 94 -19.42 -12.17 15.82
CA GLN A 94 -19.19 -11.55 17.14
C GLN A 94 -17.86 -10.79 17.16
N PRO A 95 -17.81 -9.59 17.78
CA PRO A 95 -16.65 -8.70 17.73
C PRO A 95 -15.35 -9.36 18.24
N SER A 96 -15.44 -10.27 19.21
CA SER A 96 -14.30 -11.06 19.69
C SER A 96 -13.69 -11.98 18.62
N ASN A 97 -14.53 -12.64 17.83
CA ASN A 97 -14.06 -13.59 16.82
C ASN A 97 -13.52 -12.86 15.60
N ARG A 98 -14.13 -11.73 15.24
CA ARG A 98 -13.68 -10.84 14.16
C ARG A 98 -12.21 -10.48 14.26
N TRP A 99 -11.78 -9.95 15.42
CA TRP A 99 -10.38 -9.53 15.60
C TRP A 99 -9.37 -10.68 15.48
N LYS A 100 -9.76 -11.91 15.84
CA LYS A 100 -8.88 -13.10 15.73
C LYS A 100 -8.66 -13.51 14.27
N ILE A 101 -9.67 -13.40 13.42
CA ILE A 101 -9.56 -13.76 11.99
C ILE A 101 -8.75 -12.70 11.25
N GLU A 102 -9.00 -11.43 11.54
CA GLU A 102 -8.20 -10.33 10.99
C GLU A 102 -6.73 -10.48 11.39
N LEU A 103 -6.46 -10.79 12.66
CA LEU A 103 -5.10 -11.10 13.11
C LEU A 103 -4.51 -12.29 12.35
N PHE A 104 -5.27 -13.36 12.16
CA PHE A 104 -4.82 -14.53 11.41
C PHE A 104 -4.47 -14.17 9.97
N GLY A 105 -5.31 -13.38 9.29
CA GLY A 105 -5.05 -12.87 7.94
C GLY A 105 -3.77 -12.04 7.88
N VAL A 106 -3.60 -11.08 8.79
CA VAL A 106 -2.37 -10.27 8.89
C VAL A 106 -1.14 -11.12 9.13
N VAL A 107 -1.21 -12.10 10.05
CA VAL A 107 -0.08 -12.99 10.36
C VAL A 107 0.29 -13.87 9.16
N MET A 108 -0.70 -14.35 8.40
CA MET A 108 -0.44 -15.11 7.18
C MET A 108 0.26 -14.27 6.12
N ILE A 109 -0.24 -13.06 5.87
CA ILE A 109 0.40 -12.12 4.94
C ILE A 109 1.81 -11.78 5.43
N PHE A 110 1.99 -11.55 6.72
CA PHE A 110 3.28 -11.25 7.34
C PHE A 110 4.30 -12.38 7.14
N ALA A 111 3.89 -13.64 7.30
CA ALA A 111 4.76 -14.79 7.03
C ALA A 111 5.17 -14.86 5.55
N ILE A 112 4.22 -14.66 4.63
CA ILE A 112 4.48 -14.64 3.18
C ILE A 112 5.44 -13.50 2.81
N VAL A 113 5.19 -12.28 3.31
CA VAL A 113 6.03 -11.11 3.05
C VAL A 113 7.45 -11.33 3.58
N THR A 114 7.61 -11.97 4.74
CA THR A 114 8.93 -12.31 5.29
C THR A 114 9.73 -13.21 4.33
N VAL A 115 9.09 -14.24 3.77
CA VAL A 115 9.73 -15.13 2.77
C VAL A 115 10.03 -14.36 1.48
N LEU A 116 9.13 -13.49 1.02
CA LEU A 116 9.32 -12.68 -0.17
C LEU A 116 10.47 -11.67 -0.03
N ILE A 117 10.68 -11.07 1.14
CA ILE A 117 11.82 -10.20 1.40
C ILE A 117 13.13 -10.99 1.25
N TYR A 118 13.21 -12.19 1.83
CA TYR A 118 14.39 -13.03 1.69
C TYR A 118 14.65 -13.44 0.23
N ALA A 119 13.61 -13.89 -0.48
CA ALA A 119 13.70 -14.29 -1.88
C ALA A 119 14.09 -13.11 -2.81
N SER A 120 13.50 -11.94 -2.60
CA SER A 120 13.80 -10.74 -3.38
C SER A 120 15.21 -10.19 -3.08
N PHE A 121 15.63 -10.20 -1.82
CA PHE A 121 16.98 -9.78 -1.43
C PHE A 121 18.07 -10.71 -2.00
N THR A 122 17.85 -12.03 -1.98
CA THR A 122 18.78 -12.99 -2.62
C THR A 122 18.80 -12.85 -4.14
N ASN A 123 17.68 -12.46 -4.78
CA ASN A 123 17.65 -12.13 -6.20
C ASN A 123 18.47 -10.87 -6.49
N PHE A 124 18.29 -9.81 -5.70
CA PHE A 124 19.08 -8.59 -5.78
C PHE A 124 20.59 -8.88 -5.63
N LEU A 125 20.98 -9.64 -4.60
CA LEU A 125 22.39 -9.94 -4.35
C LEU A 125 23.04 -10.68 -5.52
N ARG A 126 22.34 -11.66 -6.09
CA ARG A 126 22.81 -12.36 -7.31
C ARG A 126 22.95 -11.41 -8.49
N ALA A 127 21.94 -10.55 -8.72
CA ALA A 127 21.98 -9.58 -9.81
C ALA A 127 23.15 -8.59 -9.65
N TYR A 128 23.43 -8.16 -8.42
CA TYR A 128 24.55 -7.27 -8.10
C TYR A 128 25.91 -7.95 -8.29
N GLN A 129 26.06 -9.20 -7.85
CA GLN A 129 27.33 -9.94 -7.96
C GLN A 129 27.66 -10.37 -9.39
N ILE A 130 26.65 -10.77 -10.18
CA ILE A 130 26.83 -11.26 -11.55
C ILE A 130 26.87 -10.10 -12.55
N GLY A 131 26.40 -8.91 -12.18
CA GLY A 131 26.27 -7.77 -13.08
C GLY A 131 25.13 -7.95 -14.09
N ASP A 132 24.00 -8.48 -13.62
CA ASP A 132 22.86 -8.86 -14.46
C ASP A 132 22.24 -7.65 -15.17
N SER A 133 22.04 -7.78 -16.48
CA SER A 133 21.72 -6.67 -17.37
C SER A 133 20.51 -6.96 -18.26
N THR A 134 19.72 -5.96 -18.62
CA THR A 134 18.62 -6.16 -19.55
C THR A 134 19.09 -6.56 -20.95
N MET A 135 18.25 -7.25 -21.71
CA MET A 135 18.59 -7.87 -22.99
C MET A 135 18.97 -6.87 -24.09
N ASP A 136 18.27 -5.73 -24.20
CA ASP A 136 18.48 -4.79 -25.30
C ASP A 136 19.58 -3.77 -24.99
N ILE A 137 19.45 -3.02 -23.88
CA ILE A 137 20.34 -1.90 -23.59
C ILE A 137 21.34 -2.17 -22.47
N LYS A 138 21.43 -3.43 -22.00
CA LYS A 138 22.34 -3.88 -20.95
C LYS A 138 22.30 -2.99 -19.70
N LEU A 139 21.11 -2.49 -19.37
CA LEU A 139 20.93 -1.70 -18.15
C LEU A 139 21.16 -2.57 -16.92
N PRO A 140 21.88 -2.07 -15.90
CA PRO A 140 22.01 -2.79 -14.64
C PRO A 140 20.62 -2.96 -14.00
N THR A 141 20.21 -4.21 -13.76
CA THR A 141 18.87 -4.53 -13.21
C THR A 141 18.81 -4.44 -11.68
N TRP A 142 19.97 -4.29 -11.03
CA TRP A 142 20.08 -4.25 -9.57
C TRP A 142 19.25 -3.13 -8.90
N PRO A 143 19.10 -1.90 -9.46
CA PRO A 143 18.34 -0.85 -8.79
C PRO A 143 16.86 -1.22 -8.64
N ALA A 144 16.22 -1.71 -9.71
CA ALA A 144 14.82 -2.11 -9.63
C ALA A 144 14.64 -3.33 -8.71
N LYS A 145 15.55 -4.30 -8.78
CA LYS A 145 15.53 -5.49 -7.90
C LYS A 145 15.72 -5.15 -6.42
N LEU A 146 16.42 -4.06 -6.10
CA LEU A 146 16.58 -3.56 -4.72
C LEU A 146 15.33 -2.84 -4.19
N MET A 147 14.54 -2.22 -5.07
CA MET A 147 13.33 -1.50 -4.67
C MET A 147 12.23 -2.43 -4.19
N VAL A 148 12.18 -3.66 -4.71
CA VAL A 148 11.23 -4.70 -4.26
C VAL A 148 11.40 -5.05 -2.77
N PRO A 149 12.58 -5.50 -2.27
CA PRO A 149 12.76 -5.79 -0.85
C PRO A 149 12.60 -4.53 0.02
N LEU A 150 12.91 -3.34 -0.50
CA LEU A 150 12.67 -2.09 0.23
C LEU A 150 11.18 -1.83 0.44
N ALA A 151 10.37 -1.90 -0.61
CA ALA A 151 8.92 -1.71 -0.54
C ALA A 151 8.26 -2.78 0.34
N LEU A 152 8.69 -4.04 0.21
CA LEU A 152 8.22 -5.14 1.06
C LEU A 152 8.63 -4.96 2.52
N SER A 153 9.79 -4.37 2.82
CA SER A 153 10.21 -4.08 4.20
C SER A 153 9.33 -3.02 4.85
N VAL A 154 8.89 -2.00 4.10
CA VAL A 154 7.92 -1.01 4.59
C VAL A 154 6.56 -1.68 4.86
N LEU A 155 6.10 -2.54 3.95
CA LEU A 155 4.91 -3.37 4.17
C LEU A 155 5.03 -4.26 5.42
N TRP A 156 6.19 -4.86 5.64
CA TRP A 156 6.46 -5.72 6.80
C TRP A 156 6.36 -4.95 8.13
N LEU A 157 6.89 -3.72 8.17
CA LEU A 157 6.71 -2.81 9.31
C LEU A 157 5.24 -2.48 9.53
N ARG A 158 4.50 -2.21 8.45
CA ARG A 158 3.06 -1.93 8.52
C ARG A 158 2.28 -3.11 9.10
N LEU A 159 2.57 -4.32 8.62
CA LEU A 159 1.94 -5.55 9.10
C LEU A 159 2.28 -5.87 10.55
N SER A 160 3.50 -5.54 10.99
CA SER A 160 3.90 -5.67 12.41
C SER A 160 3.09 -4.76 13.33
N LEU A 161 2.86 -3.50 12.92
CA LEU A 161 2.01 -2.57 13.65
C LEU A 161 0.54 -3.02 13.66
N GLN A 162 0.03 -3.51 12.52
CA GLN A 162 -1.33 -4.06 12.44
C GLN A 162 -1.50 -5.29 13.34
N ALA A 163 -0.55 -6.23 13.32
CA ALA A 163 -0.58 -7.42 14.17
C ALA A 163 -0.59 -7.04 15.66
N TRP A 164 0.24 -6.06 16.07
CA TRP A 164 0.23 -5.56 17.43
C TRP A 164 -1.09 -4.87 17.80
N GLY A 165 -1.63 -4.05 16.90
CA GLY A 165 -2.94 -3.41 17.07
C GLY A 165 -4.06 -4.44 17.30
N TYR A 166 -4.12 -5.49 16.49
CA TYR A 166 -5.09 -6.57 16.63
C TYR A 166 -4.89 -7.41 17.89
N MET A 167 -3.64 -7.76 18.26
CA MET A 167 -3.36 -8.47 19.51
C MET A 167 -3.86 -7.68 20.74
N ARG A 168 -3.68 -6.35 20.73
CA ARG A 168 -4.19 -5.46 21.78
C ARG A 168 -5.71 -5.43 21.83
N LEU A 169 -6.39 -5.38 20.69
CA LEU A 169 -7.86 -5.37 20.60
C LEU A 169 -8.48 -6.71 21.04
N ILE A 170 -7.80 -7.84 20.78
CA ILE A 170 -8.24 -9.16 21.27
C ILE A 170 -8.13 -9.23 22.80
N ALA A 171 -7.04 -8.72 23.38
CA ALA A 171 -6.86 -8.68 24.82
C ALA A 171 -7.83 -7.69 25.50
N HIS A 172 -8.15 -6.58 24.82
CA HIS A 172 -8.99 -5.51 25.33
C HIS A 172 -9.97 -5.00 24.26
N PRO A 173 -11.18 -5.57 24.18
CA PRO A 173 -12.17 -5.22 23.16
C PRO A 173 -12.69 -3.77 23.20
N GLY A 174 -12.44 -3.04 24.29
CA GLY A 174 -12.86 -1.64 24.47
C GLY A 174 -11.73 -0.61 24.32
N ALA A 175 -10.54 -0.99 23.83
CA ALA A 175 -9.45 -0.06 23.58
C ALA A 175 -9.57 0.62 22.20
N ASP A 176 -9.07 1.85 22.07
CA ASP A 176 -9.06 2.58 20.79
C ASP A 176 -8.37 1.76 19.68
N PRO A 177 -8.99 1.60 18.50
CA PRO A 177 -8.36 0.99 17.34
C PRO A 177 -7.24 1.90 16.83
N ILE A 178 -5.99 1.50 17.09
CA ILE A 178 -4.77 2.24 16.72
C ILE A 178 -3.96 1.35 15.77
N ALA A 179 -3.49 1.91 14.66
CA ALA A 179 -2.74 1.22 13.60
C ALA A 179 -3.49 0.08 12.88
N VAL A 180 -4.79 -0.07 13.14
CA VAL A 180 -5.71 -0.98 12.43
C VAL A 180 -6.41 -0.20 11.31
N PRO A 181 -6.66 -0.81 10.14
CA PRO A 181 -7.43 -0.15 9.08
C PRO A 181 -8.73 0.41 9.66
N LYS A 182 -8.92 1.73 9.50
CA LYS A 182 -10.15 2.37 9.94
C LYS A 182 -11.27 1.76 9.09
N LEU A 183 -12.12 0.99 9.74
CA LEU A 183 -13.35 0.52 9.13
C LEU A 183 -14.14 1.77 8.76
N ILE A 184 -14.13 2.13 7.48
CA ILE A 184 -15.12 3.04 6.95
C ILE A 184 -16.40 2.22 6.99
N THR A 185 -17.06 2.21 8.15
CA THR A 185 -18.34 1.54 8.30
C THR A 185 -19.22 2.08 7.19
N LEU A 186 -19.79 1.19 6.37
CA LEU A 186 -20.72 1.55 5.28
C LEU A 186 -21.78 2.58 5.74
N GLU A 187 -22.17 2.57 7.01
CA GLU A 187 -23.06 3.60 7.59
C GLU A 187 -22.54 5.05 7.47
N THR A 188 -21.25 5.29 7.64
CA THR A 188 -20.66 6.63 7.51
C THR A 188 -20.55 7.02 6.03
N GLN A 189 -20.18 6.07 5.16
CA GLN A 189 -20.10 6.30 3.72
C GLN A 189 -21.48 6.53 3.10
N VAL A 190 -22.49 5.75 3.50
CA VAL A 190 -23.88 5.92 3.09
C VAL A 190 -24.44 7.23 3.64
N LYS A 191 -24.08 7.66 4.86
CA LYS A 191 -24.48 8.98 5.38
C LYS A 191 -23.85 10.13 4.58
N ASP A 192 -22.57 10.04 4.23
CA ASP A 192 -21.91 11.04 3.40
C ASP A 192 -22.46 11.03 1.96
N GLU A 193 -22.70 9.86 1.37
CA GLU A 193 -23.31 9.74 0.03
C GLU A 193 -24.76 10.24 0.02
N ILE A 194 -25.56 9.95 1.05
CA ILE A 194 -26.92 10.49 1.20
C ILE A 194 -26.88 12.00 1.43
N ALA A 195 -25.94 12.51 2.23
CA ALA A 195 -25.80 13.96 2.46
C ALA A 195 -25.36 14.69 1.18
N ASP A 196 -24.45 14.10 0.40
CA ASP A 196 -23.99 14.67 -0.87
C ASP A 196 -25.08 14.58 -1.96
N ALA A 197 -25.86 13.49 -1.98
CA ALA A 197 -27.01 13.35 -2.88
C ALA A 197 -28.16 14.31 -2.52
N LEU A 198 -28.51 14.43 -1.24
CA LEU A 198 -29.52 15.39 -0.74
C LEU A 198 -29.08 16.84 -1.00
N GLY A 199 -27.79 17.15 -0.81
CA GLY A 199 -27.23 18.46 -1.11
C GLY A 199 -27.31 18.83 -2.60
N ARG A 200 -27.13 17.85 -3.50
CA ARG A 200 -27.32 18.04 -4.95
C ARG A 200 -28.78 18.23 -5.34
N GLU A 201 -29.71 17.46 -4.76
CA GLU A 201 -31.15 17.63 -5.01
C GLU A 201 -31.67 19.01 -4.57
N GLU A 202 -31.19 19.53 -3.43
CA GLU A 202 -31.55 20.87 -2.96
C GLU A 202 -30.99 22.00 -3.85
N ALA A 203 -29.80 21.81 -4.42
CA ALA A 203 -29.21 22.76 -5.36
C ALA A 203 -29.98 22.79 -6.69
N GLU A 204 -30.31 21.63 -7.27
CA GLU A 204 -31.10 21.52 -8.50
C GLU A 204 -32.52 22.11 -8.33
N ARG A 205 -33.16 21.90 -7.16
CA ARG A 205 -34.48 22.48 -6.85
C ARG A 205 -34.46 24.00 -6.71
N LYS A 206 -33.32 24.59 -6.32
CA LYS A 206 -33.16 26.06 -6.23
C LYS A 206 -32.87 26.71 -7.58
N GLU A 207 -32.19 26.01 -8.49
CA GLU A 207 -31.94 26.51 -9.85
C GLU A 207 -33.17 26.41 -10.76
N ALA A 208 -34.08 25.47 -10.50
CA ALA A 208 -35.31 25.30 -11.26
C ALA A 208 -36.46 26.26 -10.88
N ARG A 209 -36.25 27.22 -9.96
CA ARG A 209 -37.27 28.09 -9.39
C ARG A 209 -36.96 29.57 -9.59
#